data_AF-A0A258MRS1-F1
#
_entry.id   AF-A0A258MRS1-F1
#
_cell.length_a   1.000
_cell.length_b   1.000
_cell.length_c   1.000
_cell.angle_alpha   90.00
_cell.angle_beta   90.00
_cell.angle_gamma   90.00
#
_symmetry.space_group_name_H-M   'P 1'
#
loop_
_entity.id
_entity.type
_entity.pdbx_description
1 polymer ?
#
loop_
_entity_poly.entity_id
_entity_poly.type
_entity_poly.pdbx_seq_one_letter_code
_entity_poly.pdbx_strand_id
1 'polypeptide(L)'
;MISSMTGYGSASRQVSLGAGVVADLQVECRAVNSRFLDLGFRLPDECRGAEPALREMATQSLSRGKVEFRAAWRVNSGAAGAAKANPHALGALNKDRLDALYTLQEHAQVVFSNAEALRIADILRWPGIVAEPRGEEEGWIAATVEAGRAALAALMDSRHAEGKALVTVLINITSKMREIVKVIEPKVPTYVAQYQEKLTERLAEALAAQEQGKVNSGSGTELMERIRQEVVLYAVRIDVAEEFARLKTHLQVVDTALAGKGPVGKRLDFLMQELNREANTLSSKSVSEECTQAALELKLLIEQMREQVQNLE
;
A
#
# COMPACT_ATOMS: atom_id res chain seq x y z
N MET A 1 -8.42 -12.22 -6.91
CA MET A 1 -8.47 -12.23 -5.44
C MET A 1 -8.07 -10.84 -4.99
N ILE A 2 -8.66 -10.31 -3.92
CA ILE A 2 -8.30 -8.99 -3.40
C ILE A 2 -6.85 -9.04 -2.92
N SER A 3 -6.04 -8.07 -3.34
CA SER A 3 -4.61 -8.02 -3.02
C SER A 3 -4.27 -6.68 -2.38
N SER A 4 -3.28 -6.64 -1.49
CA SER A 4 -2.70 -5.36 -1.08
C SER A 4 -1.92 -4.72 -2.24
N MET A 5 -1.77 -3.39 -2.23
CA MET A 5 -0.91 -2.64 -3.13
C MET A 5 0.56 -2.65 -2.71
N THR A 6 0.86 -3.06 -1.48
CA THR A 6 2.22 -3.17 -0.94
C THR A 6 2.63 -4.62 -0.75
N GLY A 7 3.93 -4.90 -0.84
CA GLY A 7 4.42 -6.24 -0.55
C GLY A 7 5.94 -6.35 -0.60
N TYR A 8 6.43 -7.47 -0.11
CA TYR A 8 7.83 -7.87 -0.20
C TYR A 8 7.95 -9.34 -0.57
N GLY A 9 8.95 -9.65 -1.39
CA GLY A 9 9.38 -11.01 -1.67
C GLY A 9 10.89 -11.08 -1.80
N SER A 10 11.48 -12.20 -1.43
CA SER A 10 12.91 -12.45 -1.65
C SER A 10 13.17 -13.92 -1.94
N ALA A 11 14.23 -14.17 -2.69
CA ALA A 11 14.72 -15.51 -2.94
C ALA A 11 16.23 -15.49 -3.12
N SER A 12 16.86 -16.63 -2.84
CA SER A 12 18.28 -16.83 -3.07
C SER A 12 18.53 -17.99 -4.02
N ARG A 13 19.62 -17.88 -4.78
CA ARG A 13 20.15 -18.91 -5.68
C ARG A 13 21.66 -18.94 -5.57
N GLN A 14 22.22 -20.12 -5.79
CA GLN A 14 23.67 -20.30 -5.84
C GLN A 14 24.15 -20.20 -7.28
N VAL A 15 25.25 -19.48 -7.49
CA VAL A 15 25.90 -19.33 -8.81
C VAL A 15 27.31 -19.91 -8.71
N SER A 16 27.63 -20.84 -9.61
CA SER A 16 28.98 -21.38 -9.73
C SER A 16 29.90 -20.35 -10.39
N LEU A 17 30.99 -19.98 -9.71
CA LEU A 17 32.00 -19.06 -10.23
C LEU A 17 33.14 -19.80 -10.96
N GLY A 18 33.06 -21.12 -11.04
CA GLY A 18 34.16 -21.99 -11.48
C GLY A 18 35.09 -22.39 -10.33
N ALA A 19 35.92 -23.41 -10.57
CA ALA A 19 36.91 -23.93 -9.62
C ALA A 19 36.36 -24.32 -8.22
N GLY A 20 35.08 -24.69 -8.14
CA GLY A 20 34.42 -25.07 -6.88
C GLY A 20 34.00 -23.89 -5.99
N VAL A 21 34.13 -22.66 -6.48
CA VAL A 21 33.70 -21.45 -5.77
C VAL A 21 32.23 -21.17 -6.12
N VAL A 22 31.41 -20.89 -5.09
CA VAL A 22 29.98 -20.61 -5.23
C VAL A 22 29.65 -19.25 -4.62
N ALA A 23 28.87 -18.45 -5.33
CA ALA A 23 28.25 -17.24 -4.82
C ALA A 23 26.80 -17.50 -4.40
N ASP A 24 26.39 -16.94 -3.27
CA ASP A 24 24.98 -16.80 -2.92
C ASP A 24 24.47 -15.49 -3.54
N LEU A 25 23.60 -15.59 -4.54
CA LEU A 25 22.84 -14.50 -5.12
C LEU A 25 21.50 -14.37 -4.39
N GLN A 26 21.18 -13.17 -3.91
CA GLN A 26 19.90 -12.81 -3.33
C GLN A 26 19.20 -11.79 -4.22
N VAL A 27 17.94 -12.07 -4.57
CA VAL A 27 17.06 -11.13 -5.27
C VAL A 27 15.90 -10.79 -4.36
N GLU A 28 15.67 -9.50 -4.18
CA GLU A 28 14.56 -8.93 -3.43
C GLU A 28 13.64 -8.17 -4.37
N CYS A 29 12.35 -8.21 -4.09
CA CYS A 29 11.32 -7.48 -4.79
C CYS A 29 10.44 -6.73 -3.77
N ARG A 30 10.35 -5.41 -3.91
CA ARG A 30 9.52 -4.55 -3.06
C ARG A 30 8.48 -3.85 -3.92
N ALA A 31 7.22 -3.88 -3.51
CA ALA A 31 6.15 -3.14 -4.17
C ALA A 31 5.54 -2.10 -3.24
N VAL A 32 5.29 -0.90 -3.77
CA VAL A 32 4.57 0.18 -3.11
C VAL A 32 3.44 0.71 -4.00
N ASN A 33 2.46 1.36 -3.37
CA ASN A 33 1.32 1.95 -4.07
C ASN A 33 1.78 3.04 -5.05
N SER A 34 1.42 2.87 -6.32
CA SER A 34 1.59 3.87 -7.38
C SER A 34 0.49 3.70 -8.42
N ARG A 35 0.07 4.82 -9.03
CA ARG A 35 -1.01 4.84 -10.03
C ARG A 35 -0.65 4.04 -11.29
N PHE A 36 0.61 4.04 -11.68
CA PHE A 36 1.11 3.36 -12.86
C PHE A 36 2.11 2.27 -12.45
N LEU A 37 2.29 1.27 -13.31
CA LEU A 37 3.36 0.30 -13.13
C LEU A 37 4.70 0.98 -13.43
N ASP A 38 5.54 1.11 -12.40
CA ASP A 38 6.89 1.65 -12.50
C ASP A 38 7.88 0.58 -12.00
N LEU A 39 8.81 0.16 -12.85
CA LEU A 39 9.74 -0.93 -12.56
C LEU A 39 11.17 -0.38 -12.43
N GLY A 40 11.71 -0.48 -11.22
CA GLY A 40 13.09 -0.14 -10.90
C GLY A 40 13.97 -1.37 -10.73
N PHE A 41 15.17 -1.34 -11.31
CA PHE A 41 16.13 -2.43 -11.22
C PHE A 41 17.44 -1.91 -10.62
N ARG A 42 17.86 -2.50 -9.49
CA ARG A 42 19.16 -2.28 -8.86
C ARG A 42 19.93 -3.59 -8.91
N LEU A 43 20.60 -3.83 -10.03
CA LEU A 43 21.31 -5.07 -10.32
C LEU A 43 22.83 -4.82 -10.39
N PRO A 44 23.65 -5.70 -9.80
CA PRO A 44 25.09 -5.77 -10.04
C PRO A 44 25.38 -6.04 -11.52
N ASP A 45 26.60 -5.73 -11.97
CA ASP A 45 27.00 -5.83 -13.38
C ASP A 45 26.79 -7.24 -13.94
N GLU A 46 27.09 -8.27 -13.15
CA GLU A 46 26.93 -9.68 -13.51
C GLU A 46 25.46 -10.06 -13.76
N CYS A 47 24.53 -9.35 -13.13
CA CYS A 47 23.09 -9.65 -13.18
C CYS A 47 22.33 -8.79 -14.19
N ARG A 48 22.96 -7.77 -14.80
CA ARG A 48 22.26 -6.79 -15.67
C ARG A 48 21.59 -7.43 -16.88
N GLY A 49 22.17 -8.48 -17.45
CA GLY A 49 21.60 -9.22 -18.59
C GLY A 49 20.23 -9.84 -18.31
N ALA A 50 19.87 -10.05 -17.04
CA ALA A 50 18.57 -10.58 -16.65
C ALA A 50 17.44 -9.54 -16.65
N GLU A 51 17.76 -8.23 -16.72
CA GLU A 51 16.76 -7.17 -16.60
C GLU A 51 15.58 -7.30 -17.58
N PRO A 52 15.78 -7.53 -18.91
CA PRO A 52 14.67 -7.63 -19.85
C PRO A 52 13.68 -8.73 -19.48
N ALA A 53 14.18 -9.91 -19.05
CA ALA A 53 13.35 -11.03 -18.63
C ALA A 53 12.61 -10.74 -17.32
N LEU A 54 13.26 -10.12 -16.34
CA LEU A 54 12.60 -9.69 -15.10
C LEU A 54 11.47 -8.67 -15.37
N ARG A 55 11.72 -7.71 -16.27
CA ARG A 55 10.76 -6.69 -16.68
C ARG A 55 9.53 -7.30 -17.34
N GLU A 56 9.73 -8.24 -18.26
CA GLU A 56 8.63 -8.96 -18.91
C GLU A 56 7.78 -9.72 -17.88
N MET A 57 8.40 -10.51 -16.99
CA MET A 57 7.70 -11.26 -15.95
C MET A 57 6.90 -10.35 -15.00
N ALA A 58 7.48 -9.21 -14.59
CA ALA A 58 6.81 -8.25 -13.73
C ALA A 58 5.60 -7.61 -14.42
N THR A 59 5.73 -7.25 -15.71
CA THR A 59 4.65 -6.64 -16.50
C THR A 59 3.49 -7.61 -16.76
N GLN A 60 3.78 -8.91 -16.90
CA GLN A 60 2.75 -9.94 -17.02
C GLN A 60 2.01 -10.20 -15.70
N SER A 61 2.67 -9.99 -14.56
CA SER A 61 2.13 -10.34 -13.23
C SER A 61 1.46 -9.18 -12.51
N LEU A 62 1.80 -7.93 -12.85
CA LEU A 62 1.39 -6.73 -12.11
C LEU A 62 0.79 -5.69 -13.06
N SER A 63 -0.36 -5.13 -12.68
CA SER A 63 -1.08 -4.09 -13.43
C SER A 63 -0.69 -2.65 -13.06
N ARG A 64 -0.29 -2.42 -11.80
CA ARG A 64 0.09 -1.10 -11.25
C ARG A 64 1.05 -1.24 -10.08
N GLY A 65 1.55 -0.11 -9.61
CA GLY A 65 2.44 -0.03 -8.45
C GLY A 65 3.88 0.24 -8.84
N LYS A 66 4.67 0.75 -7.90
CA LYS A 66 6.10 0.90 -8.09
C LYS A 66 6.79 -0.31 -7.50
N VAL A 67 7.53 -1.04 -8.33
CA VAL A 67 8.18 -2.30 -7.97
C VAL A 67 9.67 -2.15 -8.17
N GLU A 68 10.43 -2.41 -7.11
CA GLU A 68 11.89 -2.37 -7.14
C GLU A 68 12.45 -3.80 -7.00
N PHE A 69 13.19 -4.25 -8.00
CA PHE A 69 14.02 -5.43 -7.94
C PHE A 69 15.43 -5.04 -7.51
N ARG A 70 15.94 -5.67 -6.46
CA ARG A 70 17.31 -5.50 -5.99
C ARG A 70 18.01 -6.84 -5.97
N ALA A 71 19.14 -6.94 -6.65
CA ALA A 71 20.02 -8.09 -6.56
C ALA A 71 21.28 -7.73 -5.77
N ALA A 72 21.75 -8.67 -4.97
CA ALA A 72 23.04 -8.60 -4.30
C ALA A 72 23.59 -10.01 -4.20
N TRP A 73 24.90 -10.17 -4.33
CA TRP A 73 25.53 -11.47 -4.20
C TRP A 73 26.76 -11.39 -3.29
N ARG A 74 27.09 -12.53 -2.69
CA ARG A 74 28.29 -12.69 -1.86
C ARG A 74 28.93 -14.04 -2.15
N VAL A 75 30.26 -14.12 -2.17
CA VAL A 75 30.95 -15.40 -2.25
C VAL A 75 30.79 -16.12 -0.92
N ASN A 76 30.33 -17.37 -0.94
CA ASN A 76 30.11 -18.13 0.27
C ASN A 76 31.45 -18.76 0.70
N SER A 77 32.26 -17.98 1.42
CA SER A 77 33.47 -18.47 2.07
C SER A 77 33.14 -18.94 3.49
N GLY A 78 32.54 -20.14 3.64
CA GLY A 78 32.15 -20.59 4.98
C GLY A 78 31.94 -22.10 5.19
N ALA A 79 32.66 -22.61 6.19
CA ALA A 79 32.37 -23.79 7.03
C ALA A 79 32.99 -25.17 6.69
N ALA A 80 34.32 -25.21 6.61
CA ALA A 80 35.09 -26.26 7.27
C ALA A 80 36.15 -25.58 8.15
N GLY A 81 36.16 -25.88 9.45
CA GLY A 81 37.15 -25.36 10.37
C GLY A 81 38.57 -25.62 9.90
N ALA A 82 39.48 -24.68 10.18
CA ALA A 82 40.93 -24.90 10.12
C ALA A 82 41.50 -25.50 8.81
N ALA A 83 40.83 -25.38 7.68
CA ALA A 83 41.46 -25.61 6.39
C ALA A 83 42.05 -24.27 5.94
N LYS A 84 43.38 -24.16 6.12
CA LYS A 84 44.29 -23.23 5.45
C LYS A 84 43.58 -22.51 4.30
N ALA A 85 43.48 -21.18 4.39
CA ALA A 85 43.29 -20.32 3.23
C ALA A 85 44.14 -20.91 2.12
N ASN A 86 43.50 -21.59 1.16
CA ASN A 86 44.22 -22.19 0.07
C ASN A 86 44.74 -20.98 -0.70
N PRO A 87 46.06 -20.70 -0.72
CA PRO A 87 46.57 -19.45 -1.30
C PRO A 87 46.27 -19.36 -2.81
N HIS A 88 45.82 -20.48 -3.41
CA HIS A 88 45.35 -20.62 -4.78
C HIS A 88 43.85 -20.29 -4.99
N ALA A 89 43.12 -19.85 -3.96
CA ALA A 89 41.75 -19.34 -4.09
C ALA A 89 41.69 -17.85 -4.48
N LEU A 90 42.83 -17.16 -4.46
CA LEU A 90 43.03 -15.96 -5.27
C LEU A 90 43.08 -16.45 -6.71
N GLY A 91 42.19 -15.93 -7.54
CA GLY A 91 42.08 -16.29 -8.95
C GLY A 91 43.40 -16.45 -9.69
N ALA A 92 43.35 -17.19 -10.80
CA ALA A 92 44.50 -17.32 -11.69
C ALA A 92 45.12 -15.95 -11.97
N LEU A 93 46.45 -15.84 -11.85
CA LEU A 93 47.15 -14.64 -12.27
C LEU A 93 46.87 -14.42 -13.75
N ASN A 94 46.35 -13.25 -14.10
CA ASN A 94 46.17 -12.87 -15.49
C ASN A 94 47.56 -12.64 -16.10
N LYS A 95 48.07 -13.66 -16.80
CA LYS A 95 49.43 -13.68 -17.34
C LYS A 95 49.68 -12.52 -18.30
N ASP A 96 48.73 -12.20 -19.17
CA ASP A 96 48.85 -11.09 -20.13
C ASP A 96 48.99 -9.74 -19.42
N ARG A 97 48.24 -9.53 -18.34
CA ARG A 97 48.34 -8.31 -17.52
C ARG A 97 49.61 -8.26 -16.68
N LEU A 98 50.07 -9.41 -16.20
CA LEU A 98 51.33 -9.51 -15.48
C LEU A 98 52.51 -9.15 -16.41
N ASP A 99 52.51 -9.68 -17.63
CA ASP A 99 53.52 -9.41 -18.66
C ASP A 99 53.47 -7.93 -19.10
N ALA A 100 52.28 -7.34 -19.23
CA ALA A 100 52.12 -5.91 -19.49
C ALA A 100 52.64 -5.03 -18.36
N LEU A 101 52.36 -5.38 -17.09
CA LEU A 101 52.84 -4.65 -15.92
C LEU A 101 54.38 -4.73 -15.81
N TYR A 102 54.95 -5.90 -16.10
CA TYR A 102 56.39 -6.08 -16.18
C TYR A 102 57.03 -5.18 -17.24
N THR A 103 56.47 -5.15 -18.45
CA THR A 103 56.94 -4.28 -19.54
C THR A 103 56.88 -2.79 -19.17
N LEU A 104 55.81 -2.37 -18.49
CA LEU A 104 55.66 -0.99 -18.02
C LEU A 104 56.71 -0.62 -16.96
N GLN A 105 57.04 -1.55 -16.06
CA GLN A 105 58.10 -1.35 -15.08
C GLN A 105 59.45 -1.13 -15.76
N GLU A 106 59.80 -1.95 -16.77
CA GLU A 106 61.06 -1.80 -17.50
C GLU A 106 61.17 -0.42 -18.17
N HIS A 107 60.10 0.04 -18.85
CA HIS A 107 60.08 1.37 -19.44
C HIS A 107 60.18 2.50 -18.39
N ALA A 108 59.50 2.37 -17.26
CA ALA A 108 59.54 3.38 -16.19
C ALA A 108 60.95 3.52 -15.59
N GLN A 109 61.67 2.42 -15.42
CA GLN A 109 63.04 2.42 -14.87
C GLN A 109 64.08 3.02 -15.83
N VAL A 110 63.84 2.95 -17.15
CA VAL A 110 64.68 3.63 -18.14
C VAL A 110 64.51 5.16 -18.06
N VAL A 111 63.29 5.65 -17.84
CA VAL A 111 63.00 7.09 -17.77
C VAL A 111 63.32 7.67 -16.39
N PHE A 112 63.07 6.90 -15.33
CA PHE A 112 63.27 7.30 -13.95
C PHE A 112 64.28 6.36 -13.28
N SER A 113 65.55 6.77 -13.25
CA SER A 113 66.67 5.97 -12.72
C SER A 113 66.56 5.60 -11.23
N ASN A 114 65.74 6.31 -10.46
CA ASN A 114 65.49 6.05 -9.04
C ASN A 114 64.18 5.27 -8.79
N ALA A 115 63.48 4.79 -9.83
CA ALA A 115 62.25 4.03 -9.65
C ALA A 115 62.54 2.63 -9.07
N GLU A 116 61.91 2.29 -7.95
CA GLU A 116 61.99 0.95 -7.35
C GLU A 116 61.24 -0.09 -8.20
N ALA A 117 61.65 -1.36 -8.10
CA ALA A 117 60.87 -2.47 -8.66
C ALA A 117 59.57 -2.69 -7.88
N LEU A 118 58.51 -3.09 -8.56
CA LEU A 118 57.20 -3.39 -7.98
C LEU A 118 57.33 -4.56 -7.01
N ARG A 119 56.77 -4.39 -5.81
CA ARG A 119 56.70 -5.47 -4.82
C ARG A 119 55.52 -6.38 -5.17
N ILE A 120 55.56 -7.63 -4.71
CA ILE A 120 54.46 -8.59 -4.92
C ILE A 120 53.13 -8.03 -4.41
N ALA A 121 53.14 -7.28 -3.29
CA ALA A 121 51.95 -6.62 -2.78
C ALA A 121 51.39 -5.55 -3.73
N ASP A 122 52.25 -4.86 -4.48
CA ASP A 122 51.85 -3.85 -5.48
C ASP A 122 51.26 -4.53 -6.71
N ILE A 123 51.86 -5.65 -7.13
CA ILE A 123 51.38 -6.50 -8.23
C ILE A 123 49.99 -7.08 -7.92
N LEU A 124 49.79 -7.65 -6.73
CA LEU A 124 48.50 -8.25 -6.35
C LEU A 124 47.38 -7.22 -6.15
N ARG A 125 47.72 -5.97 -5.82
CA ARG A 125 46.76 -4.85 -5.72
C ARG A 125 46.45 -4.21 -7.07
N TRP A 126 47.22 -4.53 -8.11
CA TRP A 126 47.01 -3.97 -9.42
C TRP A 126 45.69 -4.47 -10.02
N PRO A 127 44.80 -3.57 -10.50
CA PRO A 127 43.48 -3.95 -10.98
C PRO A 127 43.50 -5.08 -12.03
N GLY A 128 42.87 -6.19 -11.67
CA GLY A 128 42.67 -7.39 -12.50
C GLY A 128 43.92 -8.23 -12.79
N ILE A 129 45.00 -8.09 -12.00
CA ILE A 129 46.09 -9.08 -11.98
C ILE A 129 45.64 -10.39 -11.34
N VAL A 130 44.88 -10.31 -10.25
CA VAL A 130 44.17 -11.46 -9.70
C VAL A 130 42.84 -11.58 -10.44
N ALA A 131 42.65 -12.63 -11.21
CA ALA A 131 41.40 -12.85 -11.93
C ALA A 131 40.29 -13.23 -10.95
N GLU A 132 39.47 -12.30 -10.50
CA GLU A 132 38.30 -12.66 -9.70
C GLU A 132 37.46 -13.68 -10.50
N PRO A 133 37.16 -14.87 -9.95
CA PRO A 133 36.30 -15.82 -10.61
C PRO A 133 34.92 -15.18 -10.71
N ARG A 134 34.60 -14.63 -11.89
CA ARG A 134 33.33 -13.94 -12.15
C ARG A 134 32.24 -14.90 -12.63
N GLY A 135 32.50 -16.20 -12.71
CA GLY A 135 31.55 -17.17 -13.26
C GLY A 135 31.23 -16.93 -14.73
N GLU A 136 30.39 -17.80 -15.29
CA GLU A 136 29.87 -17.63 -16.64
C GLU A 136 28.68 -16.65 -16.64
N GLU A 137 28.64 -15.76 -17.62
CA GLU A 137 27.59 -14.74 -17.75
C GLU A 137 26.19 -15.37 -17.84
N GLU A 138 26.04 -16.46 -18.59
CA GLU A 138 24.78 -17.21 -18.70
C GLU A 138 24.31 -17.76 -17.34
N GLY A 139 25.26 -18.21 -16.51
CA GLY A 139 24.97 -18.71 -15.16
C GLY A 139 24.38 -17.64 -14.24
N TRP A 140 24.92 -16.42 -14.31
CA TRP A 140 24.37 -15.28 -13.56
C TRP A 140 22.99 -14.86 -14.05
N ILE A 141 22.79 -14.80 -15.37
CA ILE A 141 21.50 -14.43 -15.95
C ILE A 141 20.43 -15.45 -15.53
N ALA A 142 20.70 -16.74 -15.72
CA ALA A 142 19.76 -17.81 -15.37
C ALA A 142 19.40 -17.77 -13.87
N ALA A 143 20.40 -17.71 -12.99
CA ALA A 143 20.18 -17.67 -11.55
C ALA A 143 19.41 -16.41 -11.11
N THR A 144 19.68 -15.26 -11.73
CA THR A 144 18.97 -14.01 -11.44
C THR A 144 17.51 -14.09 -11.89
N VAL A 145 17.24 -14.66 -13.06
CA VAL A 145 15.86 -14.85 -13.54
C VAL A 145 15.10 -15.81 -12.64
N GLU A 146 15.71 -16.92 -12.22
CA GLU A 146 15.08 -17.88 -11.31
C GLU A 146 14.81 -17.30 -9.93
N ALA A 147 15.80 -16.61 -9.34
CA ALA A 147 15.64 -15.93 -8.05
C ALA A 147 14.59 -14.82 -8.17
N GLY A 148 14.61 -14.04 -9.24
CA GLY A 148 13.61 -12.99 -9.49
C GLY A 148 12.19 -13.53 -9.64
N ARG A 149 12.02 -14.67 -10.34
CA ARG A 149 10.72 -15.35 -10.44
C ARG A 149 10.21 -15.81 -9.08
N ALA A 150 11.08 -16.42 -8.27
CA ALA A 150 10.72 -16.87 -6.93
C ALA A 150 10.41 -15.68 -5.99
N ALA A 151 11.18 -14.59 -6.07
CA ALA A 151 10.93 -13.38 -5.30
C ALA A 151 9.61 -12.71 -5.71
N LEU A 152 9.28 -12.69 -7.01
CA LEU A 152 8.01 -12.18 -7.51
C LEU A 152 6.82 -13.04 -7.05
N ALA A 153 6.95 -14.36 -7.04
CA ALA A 153 5.93 -15.25 -6.50
C ALA A 153 5.69 -14.98 -5.00
N ALA A 154 6.77 -14.88 -4.22
CA ALA A 154 6.68 -14.54 -2.79
C ALA A 154 6.04 -13.15 -2.56
N LEU A 155 6.33 -12.17 -3.43
CA LEU A 155 5.67 -10.87 -3.40
C LEU A 155 4.16 -11.00 -3.61
N MET A 156 3.73 -11.77 -4.60
CA MET A 156 2.30 -11.97 -4.89
C MET A 156 1.59 -12.67 -3.72
N ASP A 157 2.22 -13.68 -3.12
CA ASP A 157 1.68 -14.37 -1.95
C ASP A 157 1.54 -13.44 -0.75
N SER A 158 2.55 -12.60 -0.50
CA SER A 158 2.51 -11.56 0.53
C SER A 158 1.35 -10.59 0.31
N ARG A 159 1.18 -10.09 -0.93
CA ARG A 159 0.07 -9.21 -1.32
C ARG A 159 -1.30 -9.86 -1.14
N HIS A 160 -1.44 -11.14 -1.46
CA HIS A 160 -2.69 -11.88 -1.26
C HIS A 160 -3.01 -12.11 0.22
N ALA A 161 -2.00 -12.46 1.02
CA ALA A 161 -2.17 -12.67 2.46
C ALA A 161 -2.61 -11.38 3.15
N GLU A 162 -1.95 -10.27 2.84
CA GLU A 162 -2.29 -8.95 3.36
C GLU A 162 -3.69 -8.51 2.87
N GLY A 163 -4.01 -8.74 1.60
CA GLY A 163 -5.35 -8.46 1.05
C GLY A 163 -6.47 -9.19 1.80
N LYS A 164 -6.27 -10.46 2.16
CA LYS A 164 -7.24 -11.22 2.98
C LYS A 164 -7.39 -10.64 4.39
N ALA A 165 -6.28 -10.22 5.00
CA ALA A 165 -6.32 -9.57 6.32
C ALA A 165 -7.09 -8.25 6.28
N LEU A 166 -6.83 -7.41 5.25
CA LEU A 166 -7.54 -6.15 5.03
C LEU A 166 -9.04 -6.35 4.80
N VAL A 167 -9.45 -7.38 4.05
CA VAL A 167 -10.87 -7.73 3.88
C VAL A 167 -11.52 -8.04 5.23
N THR A 168 -10.83 -8.77 6.10
CA THR A 168 -11.33 -9.09 7.45
C THR A 168 -11.53 -7.82 8.28
N VAL A 169 -10.59 -6.86 8.20
CA VAL A 169 -10.70 -5.56 8.86
C VAL A 169 -11.91 -4.79 8.35
N LEU A 170 -12.12 -4.72 7.03
CA LEU A 170 -13.26 -4.02 6.43
C LEU A 170 -14.61 -4.64 6.81
N ILE A 171 -14.69 -5.97 6.88
CA ILE A 171 -15.89 -6.68 7.35
C ILE A 171 -16.19 -6.32 8.82
N ASN A 172 -15.16 -6.28 9.68
CA ASN A 172 -15.36 -5.89 11.08
C ASN A 172 -15.84 -4.45 11.21
N ILE A 173 -15.32 -3.53 10.40
CA ILE A 173 -15.75 -2.12 10.42
C ILE A 173 -17.21 -1.99 9.95
N THR A 174 -17.58 -2.64 8.84
CA THR A 174 -18.97 -2.61 8.35
C THR A 174 -19.94 -3.29 9.33
N SER A 175 -19.51 -4.31 10.07
CA SER A 175 -20.31 -4.91 11.15
C SER A 175 -20.62 -3.90 12.25
N LYS A 176 -19.62 -3.14 12.71
CA LYS A 176 -19.81 -2.07 13.71
C LYS A 176 -20.79 -1.00 13.22
N MET A 177 -20.68 -0.59 11.96
CA MET A 177 -21.64 0.36 11.37
C MET A 177 -23.07 -0.18 11.40
N ARG A 178 -23.26 -1.46 11.08
CA ARG A 178 -24.59 -2.12 11.13
C ARG A 178 -25.12 -2.19 12.55
N GLU A 179 -24.27 -2.42 13.55
CA GLU A 179 -24.67 -2.42 14.96
C GLU A 179 -25.19 -1.05 15.40
N ILE A 180 -24.49 0.03 15.03
CA ILE A 180 -24.93 1.41 15.29
C ILE A 180 -26.31 1.65 14.67
N VAL A 181 -26.47 1.31 13.38
CA VAL A 181 -27.76 1.47 12.67
C VAL A 181 -28.87 0.66 13.35
N LYS A 182 -28.59 -0.60 13.72
CA LYS A 182 -29.55 -1.49 14.38
C LYS A 182 -30.06 -0.94 15.71
N VAL A 183 -29.22 -0.22 16.46
CA VAL A 183 -29.58 0.38 17.75
C VAL A 183 -30.37 1.68 17.57
N ILE A 184 -29.99 2.51 16.61
CA ILE A 184 -30.52 3.88 16.47
C ILE A 184 -31.78 3.92 15.60
N GLU A 185 -31.82 3.20 14.48
CA GLU A 185 -32.93 3.24 13.53
C GLU A 185 -34.32 3.00 14.19
N PRO A 186 -34.50 2.01 15.08
CA PRO A 186 -35.79 1.77 15.72
C PRO A 186 -36.25 2.90 16.67
N LYS A 187 -35.32 3.74 17.16
CA LYS A 187 -35.61 4.85 18.07
C LYS A 187 -36.03 6.12 17.32
N VAL A 188 -35.71 6.22 16.02
CA VAL A 188 -36.01 7.39 15.19
C VAL A 188 -37.49 7.78 15.21
N PRO A 189 -38.47 6.86 15.05
CA PRO A 189 -39.89 7.23 15.11
C PRO A 189 -40.28 7.87 16.43
N THR A 190 -39.71 7.39 17.54
CA THR A 190 -39.94 7.96 18.88
C THR A 190 -39.35 9.37 18.99
N TYR A 191 -38.13 9.58 18.50
CA TYR A 191 -37.51 10.92 18.50
C TYR A 191 -38.28 11.91 17.61
N VAL A 192 -38.79 11.46 16.46
CA VAL A 192 -39.63 12.26 15.59
C VAL A 192 -40.94 12.64 16.28
N ALA A 193 -41.60 11.70 16.97
CA ALA A 193 -42.83 11.98 17.72
C ALA A 193 -42.60 12.97 18.88
N GLN A 194 -41.54 12.77 19.66
CA GLN A 194 -41.17 13.71 20.73
C GLN A 194 -40.85 15.11 20.19
N TYR A 195 -40.25 15.18 19.01
CA TYR A 195 -39.98 16.44 18.35
C TYR A 195 -41.27 17.11 17.83
N GLN A 196 -42.21 16.33 17.25
CA GLN A 196 -43.54 16.82 16.85
C GLN A 196 -44.31 17.40 18.03
N GLU A 197 -44.28 16.73 19.19
CA GLU A 197 -44.98 17.18 20.39
C GLU A 197 -44.42 18.53 20.87
N LYS A 198 -43.10 18.64 21.02
CA LYS A 198 -42.43 19.90 21.38
C LYS A 198 -42.67 21.02 20.37
N LEU A 199 -42.73 20.68 19.09
CA LEU A 199 -43.04 21.64 18.03
C LEU A 199 -44.47 22.16 18.17
N THR A 200 -45.41 21.24 18.43
CA THR A 200 -46.83 21.54 18.62
C THR A 200 -47.05 22.45 19.83
N GLU A 201 -46.38 22.15 20.95
CA GLU A 201 -46.39 22.99 22.16
C GLU A 201 -45.90 24.42 21.87
N ARG A 202 -44.74 24.55 21.19
CA ARG A 202 -44.18 25.87 20.83
C ARG A 202 -45.09 26.67 19.90
N LEU A 203 -45.72 26.01 18.93
CA LEU A 203 -46.66 26.65 18.03
C LEU A 203 -47.94 27.09 18.77
N ALA A 204 -48.45 26.25 19.68
CA ALA A 204 -49.60 26.59 20.52
C ALA A 204 -49.30 27.78 21.45
N GLU A 205 -48.13 27.81 22.08
CA GLU A 205 -47.67 28.94 22.89
C GLU A 205 -47.56 30.23 22.08
N ALA A 206 -46.98 30.16 20.86
CA ALA A 206 -46.85 31.30 19.98
C ALA A 206 -48.20 31.86 19.51
N LEU A 207 -49.17 30.97 19.21
CA LEU A 207 -50.55 31.33 18.87
C LEU A 207 -51.28 31.97 20.06
N ALA A 208 -51.18 31.39 21.25
CA ALA A 208 -51.80 31.91 22.46
C ALA A 208 -51.23 33.29 22.87
N ALA A 209 -49.92 33.52 22.67
CA ALA A 209 -49.29 34.81 22.93
C ALA A 209 -49.77 35.92 21.97
N GLN A 210 -50.16 35.56 20.75
CA GLN A 210 -50.76 36.47 19.78
C GLN A 210 -52.22 36.80 20.12
N GLU A 211 -53.02 35.81 20.52
CA GLU A 211 -54.42 35.99 20.92
C GLU A 211 -54.57 36.88 22.16
N GLN A 212 -53.60 36.84 23.09
CA GLN A 212 -53.58 37.69 24.29
C GLN A 212 -53.13 39.14 24.02
N GLY A 213 -52.96 39.57 22.77
CA GLY A 213 -52.71 40.97 22.40
C GLY A 213 -51.34 41.50 22.81
N LYS A 214 -50.37 40.63 23.13
CA LYS A 214 -49.01 41.05 23.53
C LYS A 214 -48.10 41.40 22.35
N VAL A 215 -48.53 41.15 21.11
CA VAL A 215 -47.78 41.47 19.89
C VAL A 215 -48.53 42.54 19.09
N ASN A 216 -48.22 43.80 19.37
CA ASN A 216 -48.74 44.92 18.61
C ASN A 216 -47.95 45.07 17.30
N SER A 217 -48.68 45.03 16.18
CA SER A 217 -48.27 45.46 14.81
C SER A 217 -47.51 44.41 13.97
N GLY A 218 -48.19 43.81 12.97
CA GLY A 218 -47.57 42.95 11.92
C GLY A 218 -47.88 41.44 11.98
N SER A 219 -48.64 41.00 12.99
CA SER A 219 -48.58 39.65 13.57
C SER A 219 -48.98 38.42 12.70
N GLY A 220 -49.64 38.60 11.55
CA GLY A 220 -50.06 37.45 10.72
C GLY A 220 -48.92 36.85 9.89
N THR A 221 -48.07 37.70 9.32
CA THR A 221 -46.97 37.29 8.43
C THR A 221 -45.78 36.74 9.20
N GLU A 222 -45.45 37.29 10.38
CA GLU A 222 -44.37 36.77 11.21
C GLU A 222 -44.70 35.41 11.84
N LEU A 223 -45.94 35.21 12.28
CA LEU A 223 -46.40 33.91 12.76
C LEU A 223 -46.37 32.88 11.63
N MET A 224 -46.88 33.22 10.44
CA MET A 224 -46.82 32.34 9.27
C MET A 224 -45.39 32.00 8.86
N GLU A 225 -44.45 32.93 9.00
CA GLU A 225 -43.04 32.68 8.72
C GLU A 225 -42.42 31.75 9.78
N ARG A 226 -42.77 31.90 11.06
CA ARG A 226 -42.34 30.94 12.11
C ARG A 226 -42.92 29.55 11.90
N ILE A 227 -44.21 29.45 11.58
CA ILE A 227 -44.87 28.18 11.24
C ILE A 227 -44.18 27.54 10.02
N ARG A 228 -43.91 28.33 8.98
CA ARG A 228 -43.21 27.85 7.78
C ARG A 228 -41.82 27.34 8.11
N GLN A 229 -41.04 28.08 8.91
CA GLN A 229 -39.70 27.67 9.35
C GLN A 229 -39.73 26.36 10.14
N GLU A 230 -40.68 26.21 11.06
CA GLU A 230 -40.82 24.99 11.87
C GLU A 230 -41.29 23.79 11.03
N VAL A 231 -42.20 23.99 10.07
CA VAL A 231 -42.62 22.94 9.12
C VAL A 231 -41.47 22.52 8.20
N VAL A 232 -40.67 23.47 7.71
CA VAL A 232 -39.48 23.19 6.89
C VAL A 232 -38.45 22.40 7.70
N LEU A 233 -38.18 22.81 8.94
CA LEU A 233 -37.25 22.13 9.85
C LEU A 233 -37.73 20.71 10.17
N TYR A 234 -39.04 20.53 10.33
CA TYR A 234 -39.67 19.24 10.54
C TYR A 234 -39.55 18.32 9.31
N ALA A 235 -39.84 18.83 8.11
CA ALA A 235 -39.70 18.07 6.86
C ALA A 235 -38.26 17.61 6.61
N VAL A 236 -37.27 18.46 6.91
CA VAL A 236 -35.84 18.11 6.81
C VAL A 236 -35.46 16.98 7.78
N ARG A 237 -36.15 16.83 8.91
CA ARG A 237 -35.83 15.85 9.96
C ARG A 237 -36.52 14.50 9.80
N ILE A 238 -37.70 14.44 9.17
CA ILE A 238 -38.37 13.17 8.83
C ILE A 238 -37.52 12.33 7.86
N ASP A 239 -36.76 13.00 6.99
CA ASP A 239 -36.00 12.39 5.90
C ASP A 239 -34.85 11.47 6.38
N VAL A 240 -34.56 11.44 7.69
CA VAL A 240 -33.55 10.56 8.32
C VAL A 240 -33.77 9.07 8.04
N ALA A 241 -35.03 8.63 7.90
CA ALA A 241 -35.34 7.22 7.59
C ALA A 241 -34.83 6.80 6.21
N GLU A 242 -34.86 7.70 5.22
CA GLU A 242 -34.32 7.44 3.88
C GLU A 242 -32.80 7.29 3.93
N GLU A 243 -32.11 8.15 4.69
CA GLU A 243 -30.65 8.10 4.86
C GLU A 243 -30.21 6.74 5.47
N PHE A 244 -30.95 6.21 6.45
CA PHE A 244 -30.68 4.87 6.99
C PHE A 244 -30.89 3.76 5.95
N ALA A 245 -31.93 3.86 5.12
CA ALA A 245 -32.18 2.89 4.05
C ALA A 245 -31.07 2.91 2.98
N ARG A 246 -30.62 4.11 2.58
CA ARG A 246 -29.49 4.30 1.65
C ARG A 246 -28.19 3.78 2.23
N LEU A 247 -27.89 4.11 3.49
CA LEU A 247 -26.69 3.63 4.18
C LEU A 247 -26.66 2.09 4.27
N LYS A 248 -27.78 1.44 4.62
CA LYS A 248 -27.89 -0.03 4.59
C LYS A 248 -27.66 -0.62 3.20
N THR A 249 -28.20 0.02 2.16
CA THR A 249 -28.01 -0.39 0.77
C THR A 249 -26.53 -0.30 0.39
N HIS A 250 -25.86 0.81 0.68
CA HIS A 250 -24.43 0.97 0.43
C HIS A 250 -23.57 -0.05 1.18
N LEU A 251 -23.89 -0.34 2.44
CA LEU A 251 -23.21 -1.39 3.22
C LEU A 251 -23.36 -2.78 2.57
N GLN A 252 -24.54 -3.14 2.04
CA GLN A 252 -24.73 -4.39 1.30
C GLN A 252 -23.92 -4.43 0.00
N VAL A 253 -23.80 -3.29 -0.70
CA VAL A 253 -22.98 -3.18 -1.90
C VAL A 253 -21.49 -3.31 -1.57
N VAL A 254 -21.04 -2.87 -0.39
CA VAL A 254 -19.69 -3.13 0.12
C VAL A 254 -19.45 -4.63 0.28
N ASP A 255 -20.34 -5.38 0.94
CA ASP A 255 -20.18 -6.83 1.10
C ASP A 255 -20.05 -7.53 -0.26
N THR A 256 -20.90 -7.12 -1.22
CA THR A 256 -20.89 -7.66 -2.58
C THR A 256 -19.60 -7.32 -3.31
N ALA A 257 -19.04 -6.12 -3.10
CA ALA A 257 -17.77 -5.72 -3.68
C ALA A 257 -16.60 -6.53 -3.10
N LEU A 258 -16.61 -6.79 -1.79
CA LEU A 258 -15.60 -7.60 -1.10
C LEU A 258 -15.65 -9.09 -1.48
N ALA A 259 -16.83 -9.61 -1.81
CA ALA A 259 -17.01 -10.99 -2.28
C ALA A 259 -16.74 -11.17 -3.79
N GLY A 260 -16.77 -10.07 -4.55
CA GLY A 260 -16.66 -10.07 -6.01
C GLY A 260 -15.25 -10.32 -6.55
N LYS A 261 -15.18 -10.45 -7.89
CA LYS A 261 -13.92 -10.46 -8.65
C LYS A 261 -13.79 -9.16 -9.44
N GLY A 262 -12.61 -8.56 -9.47
CA GLY A 262 -12.33 -7.33 -10.23
C GLY A 262 -11.57 -6.30 -9.39
N PRO A 263 -11.33 -5.09 -9.91
CA PRO A 263 -10.64 -4.02 -9.21
C PRO A 263 -11.53 -3.47 -8.09
N VAL A 264 -11.34 -3.96 -6.86
CA VAL A 264 -12.24 -3.68 -5.73
C VAL A 264 -11.97 -2.29 -5.14
N GLY A 265 -10.71 -1.83 -5.15
CA GLY A 265 -10.29 -0.56 -4.55
C GLY A 265 -11.11 0.65 -5.04
N LYS A 266 -11.18 0.89 -6.36
CA LYS A 266 -11.92 2.04 -6.92
C LYS A 266 -13.42 2.01 -6.60
N ARG A 267 -14.01 0.82 -6.58
CA ARG A 267 -15.43 0.65 -6.27
C ARG A 267 -15.69 0.94 -4.80
N LEU A 268 -14.82 0.47 -3.91
CA LEU A 268 -14.89 0.77 -2.49
C LEU A 268 -14.66 2.26 -2.22
N ASP A 269 -13.73 2.92 -2.90
CA ASP A 269 -13.51 4.37 -2.79
C ASP A 269 -14.78 5.16 -3.08
N PHE A 270 -15.49 4.82 -4.16
CA PHE A 270 -16.78 5.42 -4.47
C PHE A 270 -17.82 5.16 -3.37
N LEU A 271 -17.91 3.92 -2.87
CA LEU A 271 -18.83 3.58 -1.78
C LEU A 271 -18.51 4.32 -0.48
N MET A 272 -17.23 4.60 -0.19
CA MET A 272 -16.84 5.40 0.98
C MET A 272 -17.32 6.86 0.84
N GLN A 273 -17.32 7.41 -0.38
CA GLN A 273 -17.87 8.74 -0.63
C GLN A 273 -19.38 8.77 -0.41
N GLU A 274 -20.10 7.77 -0.95
CA GLU A 274 -21.55 7.66 -0.77
C GLU A 274 -21.92 7.47 0.70
N LEU A 275 -21.27 6.54 1.42
CA LEU A 275 -21.48 6.35 2.86
C LEU A 275 -21.20 7.63 3.67
N ASN A 276 -20.15 8.37 3.33
CA ASN A 276 -19.84 9.65 3.98
C ASN A 276 -20.92 10.69 3.69
N ARG A 277 -21.48 10.73 2.46
CA ARG A 277 -22.61 11.60 2.13
C ARG A 277 -23.81 11.28 3.04
N GLU A 278 -24.22 10.02 3.13
CA GLU A 278 -25.36 9.63 3.96
C GLU A 278 -25.09 9.92 5.46
N ALA A 279 -23.87 9.66 5.96
CA ALA A 279 -23.51 9.94 7.35
C ALA A 279 -23.46 11.45 7.68
N ASN A 280 -23.05 12.30 6.73
CA ASN A 280 -23.12 13.75 6.88
C ASN A 280 -24.56 14.24 6.95
N THR A 281 -25.43 13.66 6.13
CA THR A 281 -26.85 14.01 6.13
C THR A 281 -27.54 13.56 7.41
N LEU A 282 -27.22 12.37 7.93
CA LEU A 282 -27.65 11.92 9.26
C LEU A 282 -27.20 12.88 10.37
N SER A 283 -25.96 13.37 10.30
CA SER A 283 -25.43 14.31 11.28
C SER A 283 -26.13 15.67 11.23
N SER A 284 -26.43 16.21 10.05
CA SER A 284 -27.05 17.53 9.89
C SER A 284 -28.56 17.52 10.14
N LYS A 285 -29.22 16.37 9.91
CA LYS A 285 -30.66 16.16 10.15
C LYS A 285 -30.97 15.52 11.51
N SER A 286 -29.97 15.35 12.38
CA SER A 286 -30.13 14.65 13.64
C SER A 286 -31.21 15.29 14.54
N VAL A 287 -32.08 14.42 15.08
CA VAL A 287 -33.23 14.78 15.93
C VAL A 287 -32.96 14.60 17.42
N SER A 288 -31.88 13.91 17.78
CA SER A 288 -31.51 13.59 19.16
C SER A 288 -30.00 13.57 19.33
N GLU A 289 -29.54 13.72 20.58
CA GLU A 289 -28.11 13.61 20.90
C GLU A 289 -27.55 12.23 20.54
N GLU A 290 -28.32 11.15 20.78
CA GLU A 290 -27.95 9.79 20.39
C GLU A 290 -27.77 9.64 18.88
N CYS A 291 -28.67 10.22 18.06
CA CYS A 291 -28.53 10.21 16.60
C CYS A 291 -27.27 10.99 16.14
N THR A 292 -26.95 12.10 16.81
CA THR A 292 -25.75 12.89 16.50
C THR A 292 -24.49 12.10 16.81
N GLN A 293 -24.44 11.45 17.98
CA GLN A 293 -23.29 10.63 18.36
C GLN A 293 -23.10 9.44 17.42
N ALA A 294 -24.19 8.79 17.03
CA ALA A 294 -24.16 7.70 16.06
C ALA A 294 -23.63 8.16 14.69
N ALA A 295 -24.06 9.32 14.20
CA ALA A 295 -23.57 9.87 12.93
C ALA A 295 -22.06 10.18 12.99
N LEU A 296 -21.57 10.72 14.11
CA LEU A 296 -20.13 10.96 14.31
C LEU A 296 -19.32 9.67 14.33
N GLU A 297 -19.82 8.63 15.01
CA GLU A 297 -19.17 7.32 15.07
C GLU A 297 -19.14 6.65 13.68
N LEU A 298 -20.24 6.73 12.92
CA LEU A 298 -20.27 6.26 11.53
C LEU A 298 -19.23 6.97 10.68
N LYS A 299 -19.10 8.30 10.77
CA LYS A 299 -18.09 9.06 10.03
C LYS A 299 -16.66 8.62 10.35
N LEU A 300 -16.37 8.36 11.63
CA LEU A 300 -15.06 7.86 12.05
C LEU A 300 -14.77 6.47 11.46
N LEU A 301 -15.75 5.56 11.50
CA LEU A 301 -15.62 4.23 10.90
C LEU A 301 -15.46 4.31 9.37
N ILE A 302 -16.14 5.23 8.69
CA ILE A 302 -16.01 5.44 7.23
C ILE A 302 -14.61 5.92 6.86
N GLU A 303 -14.04 6.84 7.63
CA GLU A 303 -12.67 7.30 7.37
C GLU A 303 -11.64 6.19 7.63
N GLN A 304 -11.82 5.39 8.69
CA GLN A 304 -11.01 4.19 8.91
C GLN A 304 -11.08 3.21 7.73
N MET A 305 -12.28 2.96 7.18
CA MET A 305 -12.40 2.14 5.97
C MET A 305 -11.66 2.75 4.79
N ARG A 306 -11.82 4.06 4.57
CA ARG A 306 -11.21 4.76 3.44
C ARG A 306 -9.69 4.65 3.46
N GLU A 307 -9.06 4.75 4.62
CA GLU A 307 -7.62 4.53 4.78
C GLU A 307 -7.21 3.12 4.35
N GLN A 308 -7.95 2.08 4.77
CA GLN A 308 -7.65 0.70 4.39
C GLN A 308 -7.90 0.43 2.91
N VAL A 309 -8.94 1.03 2.32
CA VAL A 309 -9.28 0.88 0.90
C VAL A 309 -8.18 1.41 -0.01
N GLN A 310 -7.46 2.48 0.41
CA GLN A 310 -6.30 3.01 -0.33
C GLN A 310 -5.12 2.05 -0.40
N ASN A 311 -5.15 0.92 0.32
CA ASN A 311 -4.14 -0.14 0.24
C ASN A 311 -4.62 -1.37 -0.55
N LEU A 312 -5.84 -1.38 -1.10
CA LEU A 312 -6.42 -2.53 -1.80
C LEU A 312 -6.43 -2.42 -3.33
N GLU A 313 -6.13 -3.55 -4.00
CA GLU A 313 -6.26 -3.81 -5.44
C GLU A 313 -7.31 -4.87 -5.76
#